data_AF-A0A1G2CXI9-F1
#
_entry.id   AF-A0A1G2CXI9-F1
#
_cell.length_a   1.000
_cell.length_b   1.000
_cell.length_c   1.000
_cell.angle_alpha   90.00
_cell.angle_beta   90.00
_cell.angle_gamma   90.00
#
_symmetry.space_group_name_H-M   'P 1'
#
loop_
_entity.id
_entity.type
_entity.pdbx_description
1 polymer ?
#
loop_
_entity_poly.entity_id
_entity_poly.type
_entity_poly.pdbx_seq_one_letter_code
_entity_poly.pdbx_strand_id
1 'polypeptide(L)'
;MAFELKNWKQPGCSATLKTGNFSRREEFSREINQSFGGGGGLNANYRTVEAVARAANVLGKFGLEYGTDFVWKTAQNGEFSLDFLDPQTKHIAMQMLASATIVT
;
A
#
# COMPACT_ATOMS: atom_id res chain seq x y z
N MET A 1 -13.99 10.01 6.73
CA MET A 1 -12.80 10.68 7.30
C MET A 1 -11.93 9.61 7.92
N ALA A 2 -10.67 9.48 7.48
CA ALA A 2 -9.71 8.60 8.14
C ALA A 2 -9.49 9.14 9.57
N PHE A 3 -9.59 8.26 10.55
CA PHE A 3 -9.38 8.59 11.96
C PHE A 3 -7.88 8.88 12.15
N GLU A 4 -7.48 10.14 12.07
CA GLU A 4 -6.08 10.51 12.28
C GLU A 4 -5.80 10.44 13.78
N LEU A 5 -5.19 9.34 14.22
CA LEU A 5 -4.76 9.15 15.61
C LEU A 5 -3.70 10.23 15.91
N LYS A 6 -4.08 11.26 16.67
CA LYS A 6 -3.16 12.31 17.11
C LYS A 6 -2.03 11.69 17.93
N ASN A 7 -0.79 12.05 17.62
CA ASN A 7 0.42 11.61 18.33
C ASN A 7 0.69 10.10 18.32
N TRP A 8 0.04 9.34 17.44
CA TRP A 8 0.22 7.88 17.35
C TRP A 8 1.57 7.47 16.75
N LYS A 9 2.24 8.39 16.03
CA LYS A 9 3.53 8.14 15.39
C LYS A 9 4.51 9.28 15.61
N GLN A 10 5.80 8.98 15.53
CA GLN A 10 6.85 9.98 15.55
C GLN A 10 6.92 10.79 14.23
N PRO A 11 7.39 12.04 14.24
CA PRO A 11 7.58 12.84 13.03
C PRO A 11 8.48 12.16 12.00
N GLY A 12 8.20 12.33 10.71
CA GLY A 12 9.05 11.79 9.63
C GLY A 12 8.87 10.28 9.33
N CYS A 13 7.94 9.61 10.00
CA CYS A 13 7.70 8.17 9.85
C CYS A 13 6.71 7.81 8.73
N SER A 14 6.68 8.56 7.63
CA SER A 14 5.90 8.22 6.43
C SER A 14 6.81 7.71 5.32
N ALA A 15 6.34 6.78 4.50
CA ALA A 15 6.97 6.38 3.25
C ALA A 15 5.93 6.27 2.13
N THR A 16 6.34 6.64 0.92
CA THR A 16 5.50 6.54 -0.29
C THR A 16 6.08 5.48 -1.22
N LEU A 17 5.21 4.62 -1.72
CA LEU A 17 5.54 3.43 -2.50
C LEU A 17 4.76 3.43 -3.81
N LYS A 18 5.38 2.98 -4.89
CA LYS A 18 4.71 2.84 -6.18
C LYS A 18 3.76 1.66 -6.16
N THR A 19 2.49 1.90 -6.48
CA THR A 19 1.45 0.86 -6.53
C THR A 19 1.83 -0.26 -7.51
N GLY A 20 2.45 0.09 -8.64
CA GLY A 20 2.89 -0.88 -9.65
C GLY A 20 3.93 -1.89 -9.17
N ASN A 21 4.70 -1.56 -8.13
CA ASN A 21 5.68 -2.49 -7.56
C ASN A 21 5.00 -3.62 -6.76
N PHE A 22 3.74 -3.44 -6.38
CA PHE A 22 3.01 -4.37 -5.53
C PHE A 22 1.75 -4.92 -6.19
N SER A 23 1.23 -4.32 -7.27
CA SER A 23 0.03 -4.82 -7.96
C SER A 23 0.19 -4.80 -9.48
N ARG A 24 -0.13 -5.94 -10.11
CA ARG A 24 -0.27 -6.13 -11.56
C ARG A 24 -1.73 -6.06 -12.03
N ARG A 25 -2.65 -5.59 -11.17
CA ARG A 25 -4.10 -5.60 -11.46
C ARG A 25 -4.51 -4.74 -12.66
N GLU A 26 -3.63 -3.85 -13.11
CA GLU A 26 -3.84 -3.03 -14.30
C GLU A 26 -4.11 -3.89 -15.55
N GLU A 27 -3.39 -5.00 -15.73
CA GLU A 27 -3.55 -5.89 -16.88
C GLU A 27 -4.93 -6.55 -16.88
N PHE A 28 -5.32 -7.13 -15.75
CA PHE A 28 -6.63 -7.74 -15.56
C PHE A 28 -7.77 -6.72 -15.67
N SER A 29 -7.55 -5.50 -15.19
CA SER A 29 -8.53 -4.41 -15.31
C SER A 29 -8.74 -4.01 -16.76
N ARG A 30 -7.69 -4.01 -17.57
CA ARG A 30 -7.77 -3.74 -19.02
C ARG A 30 -8.58 -4.80 -19.74
N GLU A 31 -8.34 -6.08 -19.45
CA GLU A 31 -9.10 -7.21 -20.02
C GLU A 31 -10.58 -7.13 -19.67
N ILE A 32 -10.91 -6.86 -18.39
CA ILE A 32 -12.29 -6.71 -17.93
C ILE A 32 -12.96 -5.51 -18.61
N ASN A 33 -12.27 -4.37 -18.69
CA ASN A 33 -12.83 -3.18 -19.35
C ASN A 33 -13.05 -3.39 -20.86
N GLN A 34 -12.19 -4.17 -21.51
CA GLN A 34 -12.36 -4.56 -22.92
C GLN A 34 -13.57 -5.49 -23.10
N SER A 35 -13.76 -6.44 -22.18
CA SER A 35 -14.78 -7.49 -22.30
C SER A 35 -16.18 -7.03 -21.85
N PHE A 36 -16.26 -6.14 -20.86
CA PHE A 36 -17.51 -5.79 -20.19
C PHE A 36 -17.82 -4.28 -20.21
N GLY A 37 -16.99 -3.48 -20.90
CA GLY A 37 -17.11 -2.03 -20.95
C GLY A 37 -16.51 -1.33 -19.72
N GLY A 38 -16.24 -0.03 -19.85
CA GLY A 38 -15.72 0.82 -18.77
C GLY A 38 -16.79 1.19 -17.75
N GLY A 39 -17.32 0.19 -17.03
CA GLY A 39 -18.28 0.40 -15.94
C GLY A 39 -17.64 1.16 -14.77
N GLY A 40 -17.89 2.47 -14.72
CA GLY A 40 -17.37 3.39 -13.71
C GLY A 40 -17.76 3.04 -12.27
N GLY A 41 -16.84 3.28 -11.34
CA GLY A 41 -17.05 3.17 -9.89
C GLY A 41 -16.66 1.83 -9.28
N LEU A 42 -17.09 0.71 -9.86
CA LEU A 42 -16.92 -0.62 -9.23
C LEU A 42 -15.49 -1.19 -9.32
N ASN A 43 -14.60 -0.60 -10.13
CA ASN A 43 -13.17 -0.97 -10.25
C ASN A 43 -12.23 0.17 -9.80
N ALA A 44 -12.76 1.23 -9.17
CA ALA A 44 -11.95 2.36 -8.73
C ALA A 44 -10.99 1.92 -7.60
N ASN A 45 -9.69 2.01 -7.86
CA ASN A 45 -8.59 1.78 -6.91
C ASN A 45 -8.38 0.33 -6.41
N TYR A 46 -8.94 -0.71 -7.03
CA TYR A 46 -8.60 -2.08 -6.65
C TYR A 46 -7.11 -2.42 -6.79
N ARG A 47 -6.43 -1.78 -7.74
CA ARG A 47 -4.98 -1.87 -7.90
C ARG A 47 -4.25 -1.37 -6.65
N THR A 48 -4.68 -0.23 -6.10
CA THR A 48 -4.16 0.33 -4.85
C THR A 48 -4.48 -0.56 -3.66
N VAL A 49 -5.74 -1.03 -3.54
CA VAL A 49 -6.14 -1.90 -2.43
C VAL A 49 -5.33 -3.21 -2.44
N GLU A 50 -5.12 -3.82 -3.61
CA GLU A 50 -4.27 -5.01 -3.71
C GLU A 50 -2.80 -4.70 -3.34
N ALA A 51 -2.26 -3.59 -3.82
CA ALA A 51 -0.90 -3.17 -3.48
C ALA A 51 -0.71 -2.99 -1.97
N VAL A 52 -1.67 -2.32 -1.30
CA VAL A 52 -1.68 -2.15 0.16
C VAL A 52 -1.79 -3.50 0.86
N ALA A 53 -2.69 -4.38 0.42
CA ALA A 53 -2.85 -5.71 1.01
C ALA A 53 -1.58 -6.56 0.90
N ARG A 54 -0.89 -6.51 -0.25
CA ARG A 54 0.38 -7.21 -0.45
C ARG A 54 1.50 -6.62 0.39
N ALA A 55 1.61 -5.30 0.46
CA ALA A 55 2.56 -4.63 1.34
C ALA A 55 2.31 -5.02 2.82
N ALA A 56 1.06 -4.98 3.28
CA ALA A 56 0.71 -5.38 4.65
C ALA A 56 1.03 -6.86 4.92
N ASN A 57 0.76 -7.75 3.96
CA ASN A 57 1.11 -9.17 4.09
C ASN A 57 2.63 -9.39 4.17
N VAL A 58 3.43 -8.65 3.40
CA VAL A 58 4.90 -8.71 3.49
C VAL A 58 5.33 -8.28 4.89
N LEU A 59 4.88 -7.13 5.36
CA LEU A 59 5.23 -6.60 6.69
C LEU A 59 4.81 -7.57 7.80
N GLY A 60 3.60 -8.15 7.71
CA GLY A 60 3.10 -9.13 8.67
C GLY A 60 3.93 -10.42 8.74
N LYS A 61 4.47 -10.89 7.61
CA LYS A 61 5.39 -12.06 7.60
C LYS A 61 6.68 -11.83 8.38
N PHE A 62 7.04 -10.57 8.62
CA PHE A 62 8.20 -10.18 9.39
C PHE A 62 7.85 -9.66 10.79
N GLY A 63 6.60 -9.86 11.23
CA GLY A 63 6.17 -9.56 12.60
C GLY A 63 5.68 -8.14 12.83
N LEU A 64 5.47 -7.33 11.78
CA LEU A 64 4.86 -6.01 11.90
C LEU A 64 3.33 -6.10 11.83
N GLU A 65 2.67 -5.47 12.80
CA GLU A 65 1.21 -5.47 12.95
C GLU A 65 0.58 -4.17 12.40
N TYR A 66 -0.46 -4.34 11.58
CA TYR A 66 -1.24 -3.21 11.07
C TYR A 66 -2.07 -2.58 12.20
N GLY A 67 -2.00 -1.25 12.35
CA GLY A 67 -2.67 -0.51 13.43
C GLY A 67 -1.83 -0.37 14.70
N THR A 68 -0.72 -1.10 14.80
CA THR A 68 0.26 -1.00 15.91
C THR A 68 1.59 -0.45 15.42
N ASP A 69 2.16 -1.07 14.38
CA ASP A 69 3.47 -0.70 13.85
C ASP A 69 3.37 0.18 12.60
N PHE A 70 2.32 -0.01 11.81
CA PHE A 70 2.08 0.77 10.60
C PHE A 70 0.60 0.85 10.21
N VAL A 71 0.24 1.88 9.44
CA VAL A 71 -1.10 2.06 8.86
C VAL A 71 -1.02 2.57 7.43
N TRP A 72 -2.04 2.29 6.62
CA TRP A 72 -2.19 2.92 5.32
C TRP A 72 -2.75 4.34 5.51
N LYS A 73 -2.01 5.35 5.00
CA LYS A 73 -2.36 6.76 5.15
C LYS A 73 -3.23 7.27 4.02
N THR A 74 -2.73 7.16 2.79
CA THR A 74 -3.37 7.72 1.60
C THR A 74 -2.85 7.05 0.34
N ALA A 75 -3.52 7.26 -0.77
CA ALA A 75 -3.05 6.89 -2.08
C ALA A 75 -3.44 7.96 -3.11
N GLN A 76 -2.51 8.28 -4.00
CA GLN A 76 -2.69 9.27 -5.05
C GLN A 76 -1.75 8.98 -6.21
N ASN A 77 -2.18 9.27 -7.44
CA ASN A 77 -1.33 9.25 -8.64
C ASN A 77 -0.51 7.95 -8.84
N GLY A 78 -1.10 6.78 -8.54
CA GLY A 78 -0.41 5.50 -8.70
C GLY A 78 0.58 5.16 -7.59
N GLU A 79 0.57 5.92 -6.49
CA GLU A 79 1.37 5.70 -5.29
C GLU A 79 0.47 5.52 -4.07
N PHE A 80 0.98 4.83 -3.05
CA PHE A 80 0.34 4.73 -1.74
C PHE A 80 1.36 5.04 -0.66
N SER A 81 0.89 5.63 0.44
CA SER A 81 1.73 6.01 1.58
C SER A 81 1.39 5.20 2.81
N LEU A 82 2.42 4.68 3.46
CA LEU A 82 2.32 4.06 4.77
C LEU A 82 2.89 4.99 5.83
N ASP A 83 2.22 5.03 6.97
CA ASP A 83 2.73 5.63 8.20
C ASP A 83 3.21 4.52 9.13
N PHE A 84 4.34 4.75 9.78
CA PHE A 84 4.97 3.85 10.73
C PHE A 84 5.02 4.50 12.10
N LEU A 85 5.01 3.68 13.16
CA LEU A 85 5.04 4.13 14.55
C LEU A 85 6.28 5.00 14.85
N ASP A 86 7.46 4.52 14.44
CA ASP A 86 8.75 5.13 14.74
C ASP A 86 9.78 4.94 13.60
N PRO A 87 10.94 5.64 13.64
CA PRO A 87 11.95 5.57 12.58
C PRO A 87 12.58 4.18 12.39
N GLN A 88 12.73 3.39 13.45
CA GLN A 88 13.30 2.05 13.37
C GLN A 88 12.31 1.10 12.68
N THR A 89 11.05 1.15 13.07
CA THR A 89 9.96 0.42 12.43
C THR A 89 9.87 0.75 10.94
N LYS A 90 9.96 2.04 10.58
CA LYS A 90 10.04 2.47 9.18
C LYS A 90 11.26 1.88 8.46
N HIS A 91 12.44 1.94 9.06
CA HIS A 91 13.67 1.45 8.44
C HIS A 91 13.57 -0.04 8.08
N ILE A 92 13.13 -0.85 9.06
CA ILE A 92 12.94 -2.29 8.90
C ILE A 92 11.88 -2.58 7.83
N ALA A 93 10.73 -1.91 7.90
CA ALA A 93 9.65 -2.08 6.95
C ALA A 93 10.10 -1.79 5.51
N MET A 94 10.89 -0.73 5.29
CA MET A 94 11.38 -0.38 3.96
C MET A 94 12.35 -1.42 3.38
N GLN A 95 13.19 -2.03 4.21
CA GLN A 95 14.06 -3.13 3.78
C GLN A 95 13.24 -4.35 3.33
N MET A 96 12.18 -4.68 4.07
CA MET A 96 11.29 -5.82 3.78
C MET A 96 10.45 -5.58 2.52
N LEU A 97 9.95 -4.36 2.34
CA LEU A 97 9.16 -4.01 1.16
C LEU A 97 10.01 -3.97 -0.10
N ALA A 98 11.28 -3.57 0.00
CA ALA A 98 12.22 -3.59 -1.12
C ALA A 98 12.54 -5.02 -1.60
N SER A 99 12.55 -6.01 -0.71
CA SER A 99 12.77 -7.41 -1.10
C SER A 99 11.55 -8.09 -1.74
N ALA A 100 10.37 -7.48 -1.59
CA ALA A 100 9.10 -8.03 -2.06
C ALA A 100 8.51 -7.34 -3.29
N THR A 101 9.23 -6.37 -3.87
CA THR A 101 8.78 -5.71 -5.11
C THR A 101 8.67 -6.72 -6.24
N ILE A 102 7.55 -6.68 -6.94
CA ILE A 102 7.32 -7.46 -8.15
C ILE A 102 8.27 -6.92 -9.22
N VAL A 103 9.29 -7.72 -9.59
CA VAL A 103 10.08 -7.46 -10.79
C VAL A 103 9.16 -7.70 -11.98
N THR A 104 8.72 -6.63 -12.63
CA THR A 104 8.05 -6.67 -13.93
C THR A 104 9.07 -6.90 -15.03
#